data_AF-A0A1Q6RW70-F1
#
_entry.id   AF-A0A1Q6RW70-F1
#
_cell.length_a   1.000
_cell.length_b   1.000
_cell.length_c   1.000
_cell.angle_alpha   90.00
_cell.angle_beta   90.00
_cell.angle_gamma   90.00
#
_symmetry.space_group_name_H-M   'P 1'
#
loop_
_entity.id
_entity.type
_entity.pdbx_description
1 polymer ?
#
loop_
_entity_poly.entity_id
_entity_poly.type
_entity_poly.pdbx_seq_one_letter_code
_entity_poly.pdbx_strand_id
1 'polypeptide(L)'
;MYYRMVKSDLFSIVARLKELDSGYFVRFVPSSGRYEIHNSSNFGDTYCFCADKLDARVIVKARRTASSRIEKLIKEMDKENDLTLKREASSIAKRIENSVEQALRKGG
;
A
#
# COMPACT_ATOMS: atom_id res chain seq x y z
N MET A 1 2.53 20.60 14.61
CA MET A 1 3.22 19.44 15.21
C MET A 1 4.66 19.44 14.73
N TYR A 2 5.64 19.44 15.64
CA TYR A 2 7.06 19.49 15.29
C TYR A 2 7.70 18.11 15.46
N TYR A 3 8.53 17.70 14.50
CA TYR A 3 9.33 16.48 14.57
C TYR A 3 10.78 16.79 14.18
N ARG A 4 11.70 15.92 14.59
CA ARG A 4 13.11 15.98 14.22
C ARG A 4 13.45 14.80 13.32
N MET A 5 14.10 15.05 12.19
CA MET A 5 14.59 13.98 11.33
C MET A 5 15.78 13.29 11.99
N VAL A 6 15.70 11.97 12.14
CA VAL A 6 16.80 11.16 12.66
C VAL A 6 17.61 10.68 11.47
N LYS A 7 18.82 11.23 11.29
CA LYS A 7 19.71 10.90 10.16
C LYS A 7 20.62 9.71 10.47
N SER A 8 20.96 9.51 11.73
CA SER A 8 21.77 8.40 12.24
C SER A 8 21.43 8.12 13.69
N ASP A 9 21.78 6.93 14.16
CA ASP A 9 21.55 6.45 15.52
C ASP A 9 22.66 5.48 15.93
N LEU A 10 22.79 5.24 17.24
CA LEU A 10 23.85 4.41 17.82
C LEU A 10 23.90 2.98 17.25
N PHE A 11 22.76 2.39 16.93
CA PHE A 11 22.66 1.02 16.42
C PHE A 11 22.52 0.95 14.90
N SER A 12 22.71 2.08 14.21
CA SER A 12 22.57 2.22 12.76
C SER A 12 21.22 1.72 12.22
N ILE A 13 20.15 1.81 13.00
CA ILE A 13 18.81 1.41 12.58
C ILE A 13 18.34 2.21 11.38
N VAL A 14 18.61 3.51 11.32
CA VAL A 14 18.24 4.35 10.16
C VAL A 14 18.94 3.87 8.90
N ALA A 15 20.23 3.54 8.98
CA ALA A 15 20.98 3.01 7.84
C ALA A 15 20.45 1.65 7.40
N ARG A 16 20.22 0.73 8.34
CA ARG A 16 19.68 -0.61 8.07
C ARG A 16 18.25 -0.59 7.51
N LEU A 17 17.42 0.37 7.89
CA LEU A 17 16.13 0.58 7.25
C LEU A 17 16.30 0.94 5.78
N LYS A 18 17.25 1.83 5.47
CA LYS A 18 17.55 2.24 4.08
C LYS A 18 18.14 1.11 3.24
N GLU A 19 18.83 0.15 3.85
CA GLU A 19 19.27 -1.09 3.18
C GLU A 19 18.09 -1.98 2.76
N LEU A 20 16.96 -1.95 3.50
CA LEU A 20 15.75 -2.67 3.09
C LEU A 20 15.06 -1.97 1.92
N ASP A 21 14.95 -0.65 2.00
CA ASP A 21 14.41 0.22 0.96
C ASP A 21 14.91 1.65 1.20
N SER A 22 15.53 2.25 0.18
CA SER A 22 16.07 3.61 0.23
C SER A 22 15.06 4.69 0.65
N GLY A 23 13.75 4.43 0.48
CA GLY A 23 12.67 5.34 0.84
C GLY A 23 12.40 5.44 2.34
N TYR A 24 12.99 4.58 3.18
CA TYR A 24 12.80 4.67 4.62
C TYR A 24 13.43 5.92 5.25
N PHE A 25 12.67 6.58 6.12
CA PHE A 25 13.16 7.67 6.97
C PHE A 25 12.48 7.66 8.34
N VAL A 26 13.15 8.27 9.32
CA VAL A 26 12.71 8.25 10.72
C VAL A 26 12.51 9.66 11.24
N ARG A 27 11.38 9.87 11.91
CA ARG A 27 11.04 11.10 12.62
C ARG A 27 11.01 10.83 14.11
N PHE A 28 11.64 11.68 14.91
CA PHE A 28 11.46 11.71 16.35
C PHE A 28 10.43 12.78 16.70
N VAL A 29 9.38 12.40 17.42
CA VAL A 29 8.30 13.28 17.85
C VAL A 29 8.52 13.65 19.33
N PRO A 30 9.00 14.86 19.65
CA PRO A 30 9.36 15.20 21.03
C PRO A 30 8.19 15.21 21.99
N SER A 31 6.98 15.51 21.52
CA SER A 31 5.78 15.54 22.37
C SER A 31 5.38 14.17 22.90
N SER A 32 5.69 13.10 22.16
CA SER A 32 5.40 11.72 22.58
C SER A 32 6.65 10.95 22.99
N GLY A 33 7.85 11.46 22.68
CA GLY A 33 9.12 10.75 22.89
C GLY A 33 9.27 9.53 21.98
N ARG A 34 8.52 9.44 20.88
CA ARG A 34 8.49 8.26 20.00
C ARG A 34 9.16 8.50 18.67
N TYR A 35 9.62 7.41 18.07
CA TYR A 35 10.12 7.37 16.70
C TYR A 35 8.99 6.91 15.78
N GLU A 36 8.71 7.70 14.76
CA GLU A 36 7.84 7.33 13.65
C GLU A 36 8.71 6.88 12.48
N ILE A 37 8.43 5.67 11.99
CA ILE A 37 9.07 5.10 10.82
C ILE A 37 8.16 5.38 9.64
N HIS A 38 8.75 5.90 8.57
CA HIS A 38 8.06 6.21 7.33
C HIS A 38 8.83 5.61 6.15
N ASN A 39 8.13 5.37 5.04
CA ASN A 39 8.72 5.02 3.76
C ASN A 39 8.07 5.86 2.66
N SER A 40 8.87 6.61 1.89
CA SER A 40 8.40 7.46 0.78
C SER A 40 7.85 6.67 -0.40
N SER A 41 8.21 5.38 -0.53
CA SER A 41 7.72 4.48 -1.57
C SER A 41 6.27 4.04 -1.32
N ASN A 42 5.70 4.34 -0.15
CA ASN A 42 4.29 4.02 0.15
C ASN A 42 3.35 4.96 -0.63
N PHE A 43 2.29 4.40 -1.20
CA PHE A 43 1.23 5.17 -1.86
C PHE A 43 0.30 5.83 -0.83
N GLY A 44 -0.02 7.12 -1.03
CA GLY A 44 -0.95 7.89 -0.20
C GLY A 44 -0.33 8.47 1.09
N ASP A 45 0.14 7.60 1.99
CA ASP A 45 0.79 8.01 3.24
C ASP A 45 2.12 7.28 3.45
N THR A 46 3.13 8.03 3.88
CA THR A 46 4.46 7.54 4.18
C THR A 46 4.52 6.79 5.51
N TYR A 47 3.59 7.03 6.44
CA TYR A 47 3.63 6.43 7.78
C TYR A 47 3.62 4.89 7.73
N CYS A 48 4.52 4.28 8.51
CA CYS A 48 4.60 2.83 8.66
C CYS A 48 4.12 2.38 10.03
N PHE A 49 4.84 2.82 11.06
CA PHE A 49 4.55 2.48 12.44
C PHE A 49 5.37 3.36 13.39
N CYS A 50 5.01 3.36 14.66
CA CYS A 50 5.79 3.96 15.73
C CYS A 50 6.59 2.92 16.54
N ALA A 51 7.69 3.37 17.12
CA ALA A 51 8.55 2.63 18.03
C ALA A 51 9.05 3.55 19.16
N ASP A 52 9.18 3.00 20.36
CA ASP A 52 9.65 3.79 21.52
C ASP A 52 11.18 3.88 21.55
N LYS A 53 11.87 2.94 20.89
CA LYS A 53 13.33 2.89 20.78
C LYS A 53 13.73 2.49 19.36
N LEU A 54 14.86 3.02 18.89
CA LEU A 54 15.52 2.56 17.67
C LEU A 54 16.44 1.39 18.01
N ASP A 55 15.88 0.18 17.98
CA ASP A 55 16.62 -1.07 18.15
C ASP A 55 16.23 -2.09 17.07
N ALA A 56 16.82 -3.28 17.13
CA ALA A 56 16.63 -4.33 16.12
C ALA A 56 15.16 -4.71 15.88
N ARG A 57 14.25 -4.49 16.84
CA ARG A 57 12.81 -4.79 16.68
C ARG A 57 12.16 -3.91 15.62
N VAL A 58 12.71 -2.71 15.39
CA VAL A 58 12.27 -1.82 14.31
C VAL A 58 12.46 -2.47 12.95
N ILE A 59 13.61 -3.12 12.73
CA ILE A 59 13.92 -3.80 11.47
C ILE A 59 12.99 -5.00 11.26
N VAL A 60 12.77 -5.80 12.31
CA VAL A 60 11.84 -6.94 12.25
C VAL A 60 10.43 -6.47 11.90
N LYS A 61 9.96 -5.40 12.53
CA LYS A 61 8.64 -4.82 12.27
C LYS A 61 8.53 -4.24 10.86
N ALA A 62 9.57 -3.54 10.38
CA ALA A 62 9.61 -2.98 9.03
C ALA A 62 9.43 -4.07 7.96
N ARG A 63 10.16 -5.20 8.08
CA ARG A 63 10.00 -6.35 7.17
C ARG A 63 8.57 -6.90 7.20
N ARG A 64 8.01 -7.11 8.40
CA ARG A 64 6.65 -7.63 8.55
C ARG A 64 5.59 -6.69 7.96
N THR A 65 5.73 -5.39 8.18
CA THR A 65 4.81 -4.38 7.64
C THR A 65 4.90 -4.31 6.12
N ALA A 66 6.11 -4.42 5.54
CA ALA A 66 6.28 -4.48 4.09
C ALA A 66 5.58 -5.71 3.48
N SER A 67 5.82 -6.91 4.02
CA SER A 67 5.15 -8.13 3.52
C SER A 67 3.63 -8.06 3.63
N SER A 68 3.10 -7.61 4.77
CA SER A 68 1.64 -7.49 4.96
C SER A 68 1.00 -6.47 4.01
N ARG A 69 1.74 -5.43 3.60
CA ARG A 69 1.25 -4.44 2.63
C ARG A 69 1.21 -4.99 1.22
N ILE A 70 2.25 -5.72 0.80
CA ILE A 70 2.27 -6.38 -0.51
C ILE A 70 1.08 -7.33 -0.64
N GLU A 71 0.81 -8.14 0.39
CA GLU A 71 -0.36 -9.02 0.40
C GLU A 71 -1.69 -8.28 0.26
N LYS A 72 -1.82 -7.11 0.90
CA LYS A 72 -3.03 -6.27 0.78
C LYS A 72 -3.17 -5.70 -0.63
N LEU A 73 -2.09 -5.18 -1.21
CA LEU A 73 -2.09 -4.63 -2.56
C LEU A 73 -2.47 -5.70 -3.59
N ILE A 74 -1.92 -6.92 -3.48
CA ILE A 74 -2.30 -8.04 -4.36
C ILE A 74 -3.79 -8.34 -4.23
N LYS A 75 -4.33 -8.42 -3.00
CA LYS A 75 -5.76 -8.64 -2.76
C LYS A 75 -6.65 -7.53 -3.31
N GLU A 76 -6.21 -6.28 -3.25
CA GLU A 76 -6.94 -5.13 -3.81
C GLU A 76 -6.94 -5.19 -5.34
N MET A 77 -5.80 -5.51 -5.96
CA MET A 77 -5.69 -5.73 -7.41
C MET A 77 -6.60 -6.86 -7.89
N ASP A 78 -6.59 -8.01 -7.19
CA ASP A 78 -7.44 -9.15 -7.53
C ASP A 78 -8.93 -8.77 -7.45
N LYS A 79 -9.32 -8.02 -6.41
CA LYS A 79 -10.69 -7.54 -6.25
C LYS A 79 -11.10 -6.58 -7.37
N GLU A 80 -10.22 -5.70 -7.80
CA GLU A 80 -10.48 -4.77 -8.90
C GLU A 80 -10.57 -5.50 -10.25
N ASN A 81 -9.73 -6.50 -10.48
CA ASN A 81 -9.79 -7.38 -11.66
C ASN A 81 -11.13 -8.13 -11.71
N ASP A 82 -11.57 -8.73 -10.61
CA ASP A 82 -12.85 -9.43 -10.50
C ASP A 82 -14.05 -8.52 -10.80
N LEU A 83 -14.01 -7.28 -10.30
CA LEU A 83 -15.06 -6.30 -10.56
C LEU A 83 -15.07 -5.89 -12.05
N THR A 84 -13.90 -5.76 -12.66
CA THR A 84 -13.75 -5.43 -14.08
C THR A 84 -14.31 -6.55 -14.96
N LEU A 85 -13.94 -7.80 -14.70
CA LEU A 85 -14.47 -8.97 -15.41
C LEU A 85 -15.99 -9.09 -15.31
N LYS A 86 -16.56 -8.86 -14.11
CA LYS A 86 -18.02 -8.87 -13.93
C LYS A 86 -18.72 -7.76 -14.71
N ARG A 87 -18.15 -6.56 -14.75
CA ARG A 87 -18.68 -5.43 -15.54
C ARG A 87 -18.63 -5.73 -17.03
N GLU A 88 -17.52 -6.28 -17.51
CA GLU A 88 -17.36 -6.68 -18.91
C GLU A 88 -18.38 -7.76 -19.30
N ALA A 89 -18.51 -8.83 -18.52
CA ALA A 89 -19.51 -9.88 -18.76
C ALA A 89 -20.93 -9.32 -18.81
N SER A 90 -21.30 -8.44 -17.88
CA SER A 90 -22.60 -7.77 -17.85
C SER A 90 -22.83 -6.91 -19.10
N SER A 91 -21.80 -6.16 -19.52
CA SER A 91 -21.87 -5.33 -20.74
C SER A 91 -21.99 -6.16 -22.02
N ILE A 92 -21.32 -7.31 -22.10
CA ILE A 92 -21.39 -8.24 -23.23
C ILE A 92 -22.79 -8.84 -23.31
N ALA A 93 -23.33 -9.33 -22.19
CA ALA A 93 -24.68 -9.88 -22.13
C ALA A 93 -25.72 -8.85 -22.63
N LYS A 94 -25.62 -7.61 -22.16
CA LYS A 94 -26.51 -6.52 -22.58
C LYS A 94 -26.38 -6.16 -24.06
N ARG A 95 -25.16 -6.24 -24.63
CA ARG A 95 -24.95 -6.06 -26.07
C ARG A 95 -25.60 -7.17 -26.87
N ILE A 96 -25.48 -8.43 -26.42
CA ILE A 96 -26.09 -9.59 -27.09
C ILE A 96 -27.62 -9.45 -27.10
N GLU A 97 -28.25 -9.15 -25.96
CA GLU A 97 -29.70 -8.93 -25.86
C GLU A 97 -30.19 -7.87 -26.85
N ASN A 98 -29.53 -6.70 -26.86
CA ASN A 98 -29.88 -5.62 -27.78
C ASN A 98 -29.73 -6.03 -29.26
N SER A 99 -28.70 -6.81 -29.59
CA SER A 99 -28.50 -7.32 -30.96
C SER A 99 -29.58 -8.33 -31.36
N VAL A 100 -29.99 -9.22 -30.46
CA VAL A 100 -31.07 -10.18 -30.69
C VAL A 100 -32.41 -9.46 -30.89
N GLU A 101 -32.74 -8.49 -30.04
CA GLU A 101 -33.96 -7.68 -30.18
C GLU A 101 -34.01 -6.96 -31.54
N GLN A 102 -32.90 -6.37 -31.98
CA GLN A 102 -32.86 -5.70 -33.29
C GLN A 102 -33.03 -6.67 -34.46
N ALA A 103 -32.50 -7.90 -34.36
CA ALA A 103 -32.66 -8.91 -35.40
C ALA A 103 -34.11 -9.39 -35.51
N LEU A 104 -34.77 -9.65 -34.37
CA LEU A 104 -36.19 -10.03 -34.32
C LEU A 104 -37.10 -8.93 -34.89
N ARG A 105 -36.77 -7.66 -34.66
CA ARG A 105 -37.55 -6.51 -35.11
C ARG A 105 -37.39 -6.19 -36.61
N LYS A 106 -36.33 -6.70 -37.26
CA LYS A 106 -36.08 -6.56 -38.72
C LYS A 106 -36.57 -7.76 -39.54
N GLY A 107 -36.87 -8.89 -38.88
CA GLY A 107 -37.27 -10.15 -39.52
C GLY A 107 -38.78 -10.43 -39.51
N GLY A 108 -39.61 -9.51 -39.03
CA GLY A 108 -41.08 -9.55 -39.13
C GLY A 108 -41.59 -8.37 -39.96
#